data_AF-A0A358XLF2-F1
#
_entry.id   AF-A0A358XLF2-F1
#
_cell.length_a   1.000
_cell.length_b   1.000
_cell.length_c   1.000
_cell.angle_alpha   90.00
_cell.angle_beta   90.00
_cell.angle_gamma   90.00
#
_symmetry.space_group_name_H-M   'P 1'
#
loop_
_entity.id
_entity.type
_entity.pdbx_description
1 polymer ?
#
loop_
_entity_poly.entity_id
_entity_poly.type
_entity_poly.pdbx_seq_one_letter_code
_entity_poly.pdbx_strand_id
1 'polypeptide(L)'
;MRKFKRGILQCLLLVLPLLFLYVIIFPSDLFNVCIVLGGILLLLPFAIILKYVAYPREINFPEGFALALCFSFYPLILALLPFYYIKAINNLKNHL
;
A
#
# COMPACT_ATOMS: atom_id res chain seq x y z
N MET A 1 7.25 6.56 -13.66
CA MET A 1 6.40 7.57 -12.96
C MET A 1 4.95 7.65 -13.48
N ARG A 2 4.68 7.74 -14.79
CA ARG A 2 3.31 7.90 -15.34
C ARG A 2 2.29 6.86 -14.86
N LYS A 3 2.67 5.57 -14.84
CA LYS A 3 1.78 4.47 -14.39
C LYS A 3 1.41 4.58 -12.90
N PHE A 4 2.38 4.92 -12.05
CA PHE A 4 2.19 5.11 -10.62
C PHE A 4 1.22 6.27 -10.31
N LYS A 5 1.42 7.42 -10.97
CA LYS A 5 0.49 8.57 -10.84
C LYS A 5 -0.94 8.22 -11.26
N ARG A 6 -1.11 7.47 -12.34
CA ARG A 6 -2.43 6.99 -12.79
C ARG A 6 -3.08 6.08 -11.76
N GLY A 7 -2.34 5.12 -11.20
CA GLY A 7 -2.84 4.22 -10.17
C GLY A 7 -3.33 4.99 -8.93
N ILE A 8 -2.52 5.93 -8.42
CA ILE A 8 -2.92 6.78 -7.29
C ILE A 8 -4.20 7.57 -7.62
N LEU A 9 -4.26 8.20 -8.81
CA LEU A 9 -5.41 9.01 -9.19
C LEU A 9 -6.69 8.17 -9.27
N GLN A 10 -6.61 6.96 -9.84
CA GLN A 10 -7.74 6.04 -9.90
C GLN A 10 -8.19 5.58 -8.51
N CYS A 11 -7.24 5.26 -7.61
CA CYS A 11 -7.57 4.92 -6.23
C CYS A 11 -8.24 6.10 -5.50
N LEU A 12 -7.71 7.31 -5.64
CA LEU A 12 -8.29 8.51 -5.03
C LEU A 12 -9.71 8.76 -5.58
N LEU A 13 -9.90 8.67 -6.90
CA LEU A 13 -11.20 8.89 -7.52
C LEU A 13 -12.26 7.89 -7.02
N LEU A 14 -11.87 6.65 -6.75
CA LEU A 14 -12.75 5.63 -6.17
C LEU A 14 -13.07 5.90 -4.69
N VAL A 15 -12.06 6.32 -3.92
CA VAL A 15 -12.15 6.40 -2.45
C VAL A 15 -12.74 7.73 -1.97
N LEU A 16 -12.53 8.81 -2.71
CA LEU A 16 -12.98 10.15 -2.36
C LEU A 16 -14.49 10.26 -2.10
N PRO A 17 -15.41 9.71 -2.93
CA PRO A 17 -16.85 9.78 -2.62
C PRO A 17 -17.23 9.04 -1.34
N LEU A 18 -16.57 7.91 -1.05
CA LEU A 18 -16.80 7.13 0.16
C LEU A 18 -16.31 7.87 1.41
N LEU A 19 -15.10 8.44 1.36
CA LEU A 19 -14.56 9.22 2.46
C LEU A 19 -15.34 10.52 2.67
N PHE A 20 -15.81 11.16 1.60
CA PHE A 20 -16.65 12.36 1.70
C PHE A 20 -17.94 12.08 2.48
N LEU A 21 -18.64 10.99 2.15
CA LEU A 21 -19.82 10.56 2.90
C LEU A 21 -19.48 10.24 4.37
N TYR A 22 -18.36 9.54 4.61
CA TYR A 22 -17.92 9.22 5.96
C TYR A 22 -17.66 10.47 6.80
N VAL A 23 -16.99 11.49 6.26
CA VAL A 23 -16.71 12.75 6.95
C VAL A 23 -18.00 13.51 7.29
N ILE A 24 -19.00 13.49 6.40
CA ILE A 24 -20.29 14.15 6.66
C ILE A 24 -21.03 13.49 7.81
N ILE A 25 -21.01 12.15 7.89
CA ILE A 25 -21.73 11.38 8.91
C ILE A 25 -20.97 11.39 10.24
N PHE A 26 -19.63 11.32 10.20
CA PHE A 26 -18.75 11.21 11.35
C PHE A 26 -17.68 12.33 11.35
N PRO A 27 -18.08 13.61 11.50
CA PRO A 27 -17.15 14.74 11.39
C PRO A 27 -16.10 14.78 12.51
N SER A 28 -16.33 14.09 13.64
CA SER A 28 -15.36 13.96 14.73
C SER A 28 -14.20 13.02 14.41
N ASP A 29 -14.34 12.14 13.41
CA ASP A 29 -13.41 11.04 13.14
C ASP A 29 -12.43 11.34 11.98
N LEU A 30 -12.07 12.61 11.77
CA LEU A 30 -11.15 13.04 10.72
C LEU A 30 -9.79 12.31 10.78
N PHE A 31 -9.34 11.95 11.98
CA PHE A 31 -8.10 11.20 12.16
C PHE A 31 -8.14 9.82 11.47
N ASN A 32 -9.26 9.11 11.57
CA ASN A 32 -9.44 7.81 10.93
C ASN A 32 -9.44 7.93 9.40
N VAL A 33 -10.04 9.01 8.87
CA VAL A 33 -10.03 9.33 7.43
C VAL A 33 -8.59 9.52 6.95
N CYS A 34 -7.77 10.26 7.69
CA CYS A 34 -6.35 10.45 7.37
C CYS A 34 -5.58 9.12 7.38
N ILE A 35 -5.84 8.23 8.35
CA ILE A 35 -5.23 6.90 8.40
C ILE A 35 -5.60 6.07 7.17
N VAL A 36 -6.89 6.00 6.82
CA VAL A 36 -7.35 5.22 5.66
C VAL A 36 -6.77 5.77 4.36
N LEU A 37 -6.82 7.10 4.18
CA LEU A 37 -6.28 7.74 2.97
C LEU A 37 -4.77 7.54 2.85
N GLY A 38 -4.01 7.76 3.93
CA GLY A 38 -2.57 7.50 3.96
C GLY A 38 -2.25 6.02 3.74
N GLY A 39 -3.03 5.13 4.35
CA GLY A 39 -2.95 3.68 4.19
C GLY A 39 -3.10 3.24 2.75
N ILE A 40 -4.14 3.68 2.06
CA ILE A 40 -4.39 3.37 0.63
C ILE A 40 -3.23 3.87 -0.26
N LEU A 41 -2.73 5.09 0.01
CA LEU A 41 -1.61 5.66 -0.72
C LEU A 41 -0.30 4.87 -0.52
N LEU A 42 -0.08 4.30 0.66
CA LEU A 42 1.10 3.49 0.98
C LEU A 42 0.96 2.02 0.58
N LEU A 43 -0.26 1.49 0.52
CA LEU A 43 -0.50 0.08 0.19
C LEU A 43 -0.13 -0.23 -1.26
N LEU A 44 -0.33 0.73 -2.17
CA LEU A 44 0.02 0.60 -3.59
C LEU A 44 1.55 0.45 -3.83
N PRO A 45 2.42 1.36 -3.34
CA PRO A 45 3.87 1.16 -3.42
C PRO A 45 4.33 -0.07 -2.63
N PHE A 46 3.68 -0.42 -1.50
CA PHE A 46 4.02 -1.62 -0.74
C PHE A 46 3.77 -2.90 -1.55
N ALA A 47 2.62 -3.03 -2.21
CA ALA A 47 2.31 -4.17 -3.09
C ALA A 47 3.32 -4.30 -4.24
N ILE A 48 3.76 -3.17 -4.81
CA ILE A 48 4.81 -3.15 -5.84
C ILE A 48 6.14 -3.68 -5.29
N ILE A 49 6.55 -3.24 -4.10
CA ILE A 49 7.77 -3.71 -3.44
C ILE A 49 7.71 -5.22 -3.22
N LEU A 50 6.59 -5.74 -2.72
CA LEU A 50 6.41 -7.19 -2.51
C LEU A 50 6.54 -7.99 -3.82
N LYS A 51 6.06 -7.46 -4.95
CA LYS A 51 6.29 -8.11 -6.25
C LYS A 51 7.79 -8.18 -6.59
N TYR A 52 8.56 -7.15 -6.28
CA TYR A 52 10.01 -7.14 -6.52
C TYR A 52 10.80 -8.00 -5.53
N VAL A 53 10.27 -8.22 -4.32
CA VAL A 53 10.81 -9.22 -3.38
C VAL A 53 10.66 -10.63 -3.94
N ALA A 54 9.55 -10.93 -4.61
CA ALA A 54 9.27 -12.25 -5.16
C ALA A 54 9.90 -12.49 -6.54
N TYR A 55 10.28 -11.44 -7.28
CA TYR A 55 10.82 -11.52 -8.64
C TYR A 55 12.01 -12.52 -8.74
N PRO A 56 12.11 -13.34 -9.82
CA PRO A 56 11.23 -13.42 -10.99
C PRO A 56 9.94 -14.23 -10.77
N ARG A 57 9.76 -14.79 -9.58
CA ARG A 57 8.63 -15.65 -9.25
C ARG A 57 7.35 -14.84 -9.00
N GLU A 58 6.27 -15.57 -8.86
CA GLU A 58 4.99 -15.04 -8.37
C GLU A 58 5.06 -14.77 -6.87
N ILE A 59 4.14 -13.91 -6.40
CA ILE A 59 4.02 -13.60 -4.97
C ILE A 59 3.60 -14.87 -4.25
N ASN A 60 4.38 -15.29 -3.26
CA ASN A 60 4.09 -16.47 -2.45
C ASN A 60 3.24 -16.08 -1.23
N PHE A 61 2.85 -17.10 -0.46
CA PHE A 61 2.08 -16.94 0.78
C PHE A 61 2.64 -15.88 1.75
N PRO A 62 3.96 -15.79 2.04
CA PRO A 62 4.47 -14.82 3.03
C PRO A 62 4.23 -13.37 2.62
N GLU A 63 4.54 -13.01 1.38
CA GLU A 63 4.33 -11.67 0.85
C GLU A 63 2.83 -11.34 0.73
N GLY A 64 2.01 -12.29 0.29
CA GLY A 64 0.55 -12.14 0.25
C GLY A 64 -0.06 -11.92 1.64
N PHE A 65 0.41 -12.68 2.63
CA PHE A 65 -0.01 -12.56 4.03
C PHE A 65 0.41 -11.20 4.61
N ALA A 66 1.63 -10.73 4.34
CA ALA A 66 2.07 -9.40 4.74
C ALA A 66 1.20 -8.29 4.14
N LEU A 67 0.81 -8.41 2.87
CA LEU A 67 -0.09 -7.46 2.23
C LEU A 67 -1.48 -7.45 2.88
N ALA A 68 -2.04 -8.62 3.18
CA ALA A 68 -3.32 -8.75 3.86
C ALA A 68 -3.29 -8.13 5.26
N LEU A 69 -2.23 -8.38 6.05
CA LEU A 69 -2.05 -7.75 7.36
C LEU A 69 -1.97 -6.23 7.27
N CYS A 70 -1.21 -5.71 6.31
CA CYS A 70 -1.11 -4.26 6.05
C CYS A 70 -2.43 -3.64 5.59
N PHE A 71 -3.27 -4.40 4.88
CA PHE A 71 -4.61 -3.96 4.50
C PHE A 71 -5.55 -3.91 5.70
N SER A 72 -5.45 -4.88 6.62
CA SER A 72 -6.22 -4.90 7.87
C SER A 72 -5.75 -3.87 8.89
N PHE A 73 -4.46 -3.50 8.88
CA PHE A 73 -3.86 -2.54 9.79
C PHE A 73 -2.86 -1.62 9.08
N TYR A 74 -3.35 -0.54 8.49
CA TYR A 74 -2.55 0.41 7.69
C TYR A 74 -1.27 0.93 8.36
N PRO A 75 -1.25 1.27 9.67
CA PRO A 75 -0.02 1.74 10.32
C PRO A 75 1.14 0.74 10.24
N LEU A 76 0.86 -0.57 10.11
CA LEU A 76 1.88 -1.61 9.96
C LEU A 76 2.76 -1.40 8.73
N ILE A 77 2.22 -0.78 7.68
CA ILE A 77 2.96 -0.52 6.44
C ILE A 77 4.21 0.30 6.72
N LEU A 78 4.15 1.27 7.63
CA LEU A 78 5.31 2.12 7.96
C LEU A 78 6.48 1.31 8.52
N ALA A 79 6.20 0.25 9.28
CA ALA A 79 7.22 -0.65 9.82
C ALA A 79 7.75 -1.63 8.76
N LEU A 80 6.85 -2.22 7.97
CA LEU A 80 7.22 -3.28 7.01
C LEU A 80 7.81 -2.75 5.70
N LEU A 81 7.43 -1.55 5.28
CA LEU A 81 7.87 -0.96 4.02
C LEU A 81 9.41 -0.81 3.92
N PRO A 82 10.15 -0.24 4.90
CA PRO A 82 11.61 -0.15 4.79
C PRO A 82 12.28 -1.52 4.76
N PHE A 83 11.79 -2.48 5.56
CA PHE A 83 12.31 -3.84 5.61
C PHE A 83 12.17 -4.54 4.24
N TYR A 84 10.96 -4.57 3.68
CA TYR A 84 10.73 -5.20 2.38
C TYR A 84 11.37 -4.44 1.22
N TYR A 85 11.55 -3.12 1.34
CA TYR A 85 12.27 -2.33 0.34
C TYR A 85 13.74 -2.78 0.20
N ILE A 86 14.45 -2.94 1.32
CA ILE A 86 15.83 -3.44 1.32
C ILE A 86 15.87 -4.87 0.75
N LYS A 87 14.94 -5.73 1.17
CA LYS A 87 14.81 -7.10 0.65
C LYS A 87 14.59 -7.11 -0.88
N ALA A 88 13.77 -6.22 -1.40
CA ALA A 88 13.51 -6.09 -2.84
C ALA A 88 14.77 -5.67 -3.61
N ILE A 89 15.52 -4.68 -3.12
CA ILE A 89 16.77 -4.23 -3.74
C ILE A 89 17.78 -5.37 -3.80
N ASN A 90 17.98 -6.08 -2.69
CA ASN A 90 18.94 -7.19 -2.63
C ASN A 90 18.54 -8.31 -3.60
N ASN A 91 17.25 -8.62 -3.69
CA ASN A 91 16.75 -9.62 -4.63
C ASN A 91 16.98 -9.20 -6.09
N LEU A 92 16.70 -7.93 -6.44
CA LEU A 92 16.91 -7.41 -7.78
C LEU A 92 18.39 -7.41 -8.18
N LYS A 93 19.30 -7.03 -7.27
CA LYS A 93 20.76 -7.06 -7.52
C LYS A 93 21.29 -8.46 -7.82
N ASN A 94 20.63 -9.50 -7.34
CA ASN A 94 21.04 -10.89 -7.61
C ASN A 94 20.52 -11.41 -8.96
N HIS A 95 19.61 -10.70 -9.61
CA HIS A 95 18.94 -11.12 -10.85
C HIS A 95 19.11 -10.14 -12.01
N LEU A 96 19.89 -9.07 -11.82
CA LEU A 96 20.30 -8.08 -12.81
C LEU A 96 21.81 -8.16 -12.99
#